data_AF-A0A7X8VKV1-F1
#
_entry.id   AF-A0A7X8VKV1-F1
#
_cell.length_a   1.000
_cell.length_b   1.000
_cell.length_c   1.000
_cell.angle_alpha   90.00
_cell.angle_beta   90.00
_cell.angle_gamma   90.00
#
_symmetry.space_group_name_H-M   'P 1'
#
loop_
_entity.id
_entity.type
_entity.pdbx_description
1 polymer ?
#
loop_
_entity_poly.entity_id
_entity_poly.type
_entity_poly.pdbx_seq_one_letter_code
_entity_poly.pdbx_strand_id
1 'polypeptide(L)'
;SLKLERLLHTRGKNVAGYTVHVPHYVAASPYPAATLKLLESVAETAQLNLPLLSIERDAEKVQRQLSEQTENSMEIQHVVGALEKQYDDEIERYRKKHPQGALPGEPVVPSGDEIGAEFEKFLASLSENDEADSSDSAEESSQDSED
;
A
#
# COMPACT_ATOMS: atom_id res chain seq x y z
N SER A 1 -26.89 3.41 0.81
CA SER A 1 -25.93 2.55 0.10
C SER A 1 -25.95 1.12 0.62
N LEU A 2 -25.59 0.87 1.89
CA LEU A 2 -25.48 -0.47 2.49
C LEU A 2 -26.68 -1.43 2.30
N LYS A 3 -27.90 -0.91 2.27
CA LYS A 3 -29.10 -1.73 2.02
C LYS A 3 -29.11 -2.36 0.62
N LEU A 4 -28.61 -1.64 -0.40
CA LEU A 4 -28.51 -2.15 -1.77
C LEU A 4 -27.43 -3.23 -1.86
N GLU A 5 -26.26 -2.96 -1.29
CA GLU A 5 -25.14 -3.91 -1.27
C GLU A 5 -25.53 -5.23 -0.60
N ARG A 6 -26.13 -5.14 0.59
CA ARG A 6 -26.67 -6.32 1.30
C ARG A 6 -27.69 -7.09 0.46
N LEU A 7 -28.57 -6.38 -0.24
CA LEU A 7 -29.62 -6.99 -1.05
C LEU A 7 -29.04 -7.69 -2.29
N LEU A 8 -28.04 -7.09 -2.95
CA LEU A 8 -27.32 -7.71 -4.07
C LEU A 8 -26.58 -8.97 -3.62
N HIS A 9 -25.86 -8.88 -2.49
CA HIS A 9 -25.18 -10.02 -1.89
C HIS A 9 -26.16 -11.16 -1.55
N THR A 10 -27.29 -10.84 -0.92
CA THR A 10 -28.34 -11.83 -0.58
C THR A 10 -28.91 -12.52 -1.83
N ARG A 11 -28.87 -11.86 -2.99
CA ARG A 11 -29.28 -12.42 -4.29
C ARG A 11 -28.15 -13.14 -5.03
N GLY A 12 -27.03 -13.41 -4.37
CA GLY A 12 -25.87 -14.09 -4.95
C GLY A 12 -25.14 -13.28 -6.02
N LYS A 13 -25.23 -11.94 -5.97
CA LYS A 13 -24.47 -11.05 -6.86
C LYS A 13 -23.18 -10.61 -6.18
N ASN A 14 -22.11 -10.54 -6.96
CA ASN A 14 -20.84 -9.96 -6.52
C ASN A 14 -21.03 -8.46 -6.27
N VAL A 15 -20.62 -7.99 -5.11
CA VAL A 15 -20.72 -6.59 -4.70
C VAL A 15 -19.56 -6.25 -3.78
N ALA A 16 -19.01 -5.05 -3.97
CA ALA A 16 -17.97 -4.48 -3.14
C ALA A 16 -18.31 -3.02 -2.83
N GLY A 17 -17.93 -2.57 -1.64
CA GLY A 17 -18.07 -1.19 -1.20
C GLY A 17 -16.69 -0.61 -0.91
N TYR A 18 -16.40 0.56 -1.47
CA TYR A 18 -15.16 1.29 -1.23
C TYR A 18 -15.47 2.54 -0.41
N THR A 19 -14.71 2.73 0.66
CA THR A 19 -14.79 3.94 1.49
C THR A 19 -13.39 4.53 1.57
N VAL A 20 -13.28 5.83 1.33
CA VAL A 20 -12.02 6.57 1.42
C VAL A 20 -12.02 7.41 2.67
N HIS A 21 -10.90 7.40 3.39
CA HIS A 21 -10.70 8.26 4.54
C HIS A 21 -10.29 9.65 4.07
N VAL A 22 -10.98 10.67 4.56
CA VAL A 22 -10.73 12.08 4.25
C VAL A 22 -10.43 12.80 5.55
N PRO A 23 -9.38 13.63 5.64
CA PRO A 23 -9.11 14.38 6.84
C PRO A 23 -10.32 15.25 7.21
N HIS A 24 -10.77 15.15 8.46
CA HIS A 24 -12.02 15.78 8.89
C HIS A 24 -12.04 17.30 8.66
N TYR A 25 -10.86 17.95 8.73
CA TYR A 25 -10.71 19.38 8.54
C TYR A 25 -10.92 19.84 7.08
N VAL A 26 -10.84 18.94 6.08
CA VAL A 26 -11.17 19.24 4.67
C VAL A 26 -12.47 18.63 4.18
N ALA A 27 -13.19 17.90 5.03
CA ALA A 27 -14.40 17.16 4.62
C ALA A 27 -15.55 18.06 4.12
N ALA A 28 -15.57 19.35 4.49
CA ALA A 28 -16.57 20.31 4.05
C ALA A 28 -16.27 20.92 2.66
N SER A 29 -15.08 20.68 2.11
CA SER A 29 -14.61 21.22 0.84
C SER A 29 -14.43 20.11 -0.19
N PRO A 30 -14.48 20.42 -1.50
CA PRO A 30 -14.08 19.45 -2.52
C PRO A 30 -12.64 18.98 -2.28
N TYR A 31 -12.46 17.66 -2.15
CA TYR A 31 -11.16 17.04 -1.94
C TYR A 31 -10.88 16.00 -3.04
N PRO A 32 -10.37 16.43 -4.23
CA PRO A 32 -10.26 15.57 -5.40
C PRO A 32 -9.37 14.35 -5.22
N ALA A 33 -8.39 14.41 -4.30
CA ALA A 33 -7.53 13.28 -3.96
C ALA A 33 -8.33 12.05 -3.48
N ALA A 34 -9.42 12.27 -2.73
CA ALA A 34 -10.29 11.17 -2.27
C ALA A 34 -11.05 10.51 -3.43
N THR A 35 -11.55 11.32 -4.35
CA THR A 35 -12.24 10.82 -5.56
C THR A 35 -11.26 10.10 -6.48
N LEU A 36 -10.07 10.65 -6.70
CA LEU A 36 -8.99 10.01 -7.43
C LEU A 36 -8.71 8.62 -6.86
N LYS A 37 -8.53 8.52 -5.54
CA LYS A 37 -8.22 7.24 -4.90
C LYS A 37 -9.33 6.20 -5.06
N LEU A 38 -10.59 6.60 -4.95
CA LEU A 38 -11.73 5.70 -5.20
C LEU A 38 -11.76 5.21 -6.65
N LEU A 39 -11.50 6.10 -7.61
CA LEU A 39 -11.47 5.75 -9.03
C LEU A 39 -10.31 4.80 -9.37
N GLU A 40 -9.13 5.02 -8.79
CA GLU A 40 -7.99 4.10 -8.89
C GLU A 40 -8.35 2.70 -8.37
N SER A 41 -8.93 2.60 -7.16
CA SER A 41 -9.31 1.29 -6.58
C SER A 41 -10.35 0.56 -7.41
N VAL A 42 -11.31 1.28 -7.99
CA VAL A 42 -12.31 0.71 -8.91
C VAL A 42 -11.64 0.28 -10.21
N ALA A 43 -10.75 1.10 -10.79
CA ALA A 43 -10.02 0.78 -12.00
C ALA A 43 -9.17 -0.49 -11.83
N GLU A 44 -8.46 -0.61 -10.70
CA GLU A 44 -7.66 -1.78 -10.36
C GLU A 44 -8.53 -3.04 -10.22
N THR A 45 -9.60 -2.97 -9.44
CA THR A 45 -10.45 -4.14 -9.16
C THR A 45 -11.22 -4.61 -10.39
N ALA A 46 -11.67 -3.67 -11.23
CA ALA A 46 -12.42 -3.97 -12.45
C ALA A 46 -11.53 -4.08 -13.71
N GLN A 47 -10.20 -3.95 -13.56
CA GLN A 47 -9.21 -3.94 -14.64
C GLN A 47 -9.58 -2.96 -15.77
N LEU A 48 -10.01 -1.75 -15.40
CA LEU A 48 -10.39 -0.68 -16.32
C LEU A 48 -9.24 0.30 -16.50
N ASN A 49 -9.13 0.86 -17.71
CA ASN A 49 -8.25 1.99 -17.98
C ASN A 49 -9.06 3.29 -17.96
N LEU A 50 -9.01 4.03 -16.86
CA LEU A 50 -9.73 5.29 -16.68
C LEU A 50 -8.80 6.48 -16.95
N PRO A 51 -9.22 7.50 -17.73
CA PRO A 51 -8.41 8.70 -17.94
C PRO A 51 -8.51 9.65 -16.73
N LEU A 52 -7.61 9.50 -15.76
CA LEU A 52 -7.66 10.24 -14.48
C LEU A 52 -6.83 11.55 -14.45
N LEU A 53 -6.14 11.89 -15.55
CA LEU A 53 -5.22 13.03 -15.64
C LEU A 53 -5.81 14.38 -15.19
N SER A 54 -7.09 14.65 -15.45
CA SER A 54 -7.70 15.92 -15.03
C SER A 54 -7.88 15.99 -13.52
N ILE A 55 -8.34 14.90 -12.90
CA ILE A 55 -8.59 14.86 -11.46
C ILE A 55 -7.30 14.77 -10.65
N GLU A 56 -6.25 14.17 -11.22
CA GLU A 56 -4.89 14.24 -10.69
C GLU A 56 -4.41 15.68 -10.56
N ARG A 57 -4.55 16.47 -11.62
CA ARG A 57 -4.18 17.91 -11.60
C ARG A 57 -4.99 18.70 -10.60
N ASP A 58 -6.29 18.42 -10.47
CA ASP A 58 -7.15 19.06 -9.49
C ASP A 58 -6.75 18.68 -8.06
N ALA A 59 -6.39 17.41 -7.82
CA ALA A 59 -5.91 16.93 -6.53
C ALA A 59 -4.61 17.63 -6.13
N GLU A 60 -3.64 17.70 -7.04
CA GLU A 60 -2.39 18.43 -6.80
C GLU A 60 -2.61 19.91 -6.49
N LYS A 61 -3.52 20.55 -7.24
CA LYS A 61 -3.85 21.97 -7.04
C LYS A 61 -4.44 22.21 -5.65
N VAL A 62 -5.43 21.41 -5.25
CA VAL A 62 -6.06 21.52 -3.92
C VAL A 62 -5.05 21.22 -2.81
N GLN A 63 -4.18 20.22 -3.01
CA GLN A 63 -3.15 19.88 -2.04
C GLN A 63 -2.19 21.05 -1.81
N ARG A 64 -1.71 21.71 -2.88
CA ARG A 64 -0.84 22.90 -2.76
C ARG A 64 -1.54 24.03 -2.00
N GLN A 65 -2.80 24.32 -2.33
CA GLN A 65 -3.58 25.36 -1.64
C GLN A 65 -3.74 25.07 -0.15
N LEU A 66 -3.98 23.80 0.20
CA LEU A 66 -4.13 23.37 1.60
C LEU A 66 -2.81 23.48 2.38
N SER A 67 -1.69 23.08 1.75
CA SER A 67 -0.36 23.24 2.33
C SER A 67 -0.03 24.72 2.59
N GLU A 68 -0.25 25.59 1.59
CA GLU A 68 -0.06 27.04 1.73
C GLU A 68 -0.91 27.62 2.88
N GLN A 69 -2.18 27.25 2.96
CA GLN A 69 -3.07 27.72 4.03
C GLN A 69 -2.62 27.26 5.43
N THR A 70 -2.09 26.04 5.52
CA THR A 70 -1.61 25.47 6.79
C THR A 70 -0.28 26.10 7.22
N GLU A 71 0.64 26.33 6.28
CA GLU A 71 1.94 26.97 6.54
C GLU A 71 1.82 28.45 6.93
N ASN A 72 0.81 29.15 6.42
CA ASN A 72 0.57 30.56 6.73
C ASN A 72 0.04 30.81 8.16
N SER A 73 -0.31 29.76 8.92
CA SER A 73 -0.82 29.90 10.28
C SER A 73 -0.28 28.81 11.22
N MET A 74 0.62 29.22 12.12
CA MET A 74 1.17 28.35 13.17
C MET A 74 0.07 27.71 14.05
N GLU A 75 -1.06 28.39 14.25
CA GLU A 75 -2.20 27.85 14.99
C GLU A 75 -2.85 26.69 14.23
N ILE A 76 -3.10 26.86 12.92
CA ILE A 76 -3.68 25.82 12.07
C ILE A 76 -2.71 24.64 11.97
N GLN A 77 -1.41 24.91 11.78
CA GLN A 77 -0.38 23.87 11.73
C GLN A 77 -0.35 23.03 13.01
N HIS A 78 -0.47 23.66 14.18
CA HIS A 78 -0.49 22.94 15.45
C HIS A 78 -1.74 22.05 15.59
N VAL A 79 -2.92 22.56 15.19
CA VAL A 79 -4.17 21.80 15.23
C VAL A 79 -4.15 20.63 14.25
N VAL A 80 -3.73 20.86 13.01
CA VAL A 80 -3.62 19.81 11.97
C VAL A 80 -2.64 18.74 12.43
N GLY A 81 -1.45 19.11 12.91
CA GLY A 81 -0.46 18.15 13.39
C GLY A 81 -0.94 17.34 14.60
N ALA A 82 -1.72 17.93 15.51
CA ALA A 82 -2.32 17.19 16.62
C ALA A 82 -3.37 16.17 16.15
N LEU A 83 -4.19 16.54 15.17
CA LEU A 83 -5.20 15.64 14.57
C LEU A 83 -4.56 14.51 13.78
N GLU A 84 -3.50 14.80 13.02
CA GLU A 84 -2.74 13.80 12.27
C GLU A 84 -2.09 12.78 13.21
N LYS A 85 -1.44 13.25 14.28
CA LYS A 85 -0.89 12.38 15.30
C LYS A 85 -1.95 11.48 15.95
N GLN A 86 -3.13 12.03 16.25
CA GLN A 86 -4.23 11.25 16.80
C GLN A 86 -4.68 10.15 15.84
N TYR A 87 -4.77 10.46 14.54
CA TYR A 87 -5.12 9.50 13.50
C TYR A 87 -4.05 8.39 13.41
N ASP A 88 -2.77 8.75 13.35
CA ASP A 88 -1.67 7.79 13.30
C ASP A 88 -1.65 6.86 14.51
N ASP A 89 -1.87 7.41 15.73
CA ASP A 89 -1.98 6.63 16.96
C ASP A 89 -3.19 5.66 16.94
N GLU A 90 -4.31 6.05 16.33
CA GLU A 90 -5.47 5.17 16.16
C GLU A 90 -5.22 4.06 15.14
N ILE A 91 -4.59 4.40 14.01
CA ILE A 91 -4.20 3.45 12.97
C ILE A 91 -3.18 2.45 13.50
N GLU A 92 -2.16 2.90 14.25
CA GLU A 92 -1.16 2.03 14.86
C GLU A 92 -1.79 1.07 15.88
N ARG A 93 -2.71 1.56 16.71
CA ARG A 93 -3.48 0.72 17.65
C ARG A 93 -4.35 -0.32 16.93
N TYR A 94 -4.97 0.06 15.81
CA TYR A 94 -5.75 -0.87 14.99
C TYR A 94 -4.85 -1.98 14.43
N ARG A 95 -3.70 -1.62 13.83
CA ARG A 95 -2.70 -2.57 13.32
C ARG A 95 -2.21 -3.52 14.41
N LYS A 96 -1.89 -3.04 15.61
CA LYS A 96 -1.46 -3.88 16.76
C LYS A 96 -2.54 -4.89 17.19
N LYS A 97 -3.83 -4.52 17.12
CA LYS A 97 -4.94 -5.42 17.45
C LYS A 97 -5.28 -6.40 16.33
N HIS A 98 -4.96 -6.05 15.09
CA HIS A 98 -5.22 -6.84 13.90
C HIS A 98 -3.91 -7.10 13.13
N PRO A 99 -2.96 -7.88 13.68
CA PRO A 99 -1.62 -8.06 13.10
C PRO A 99 -1.63 -8.75 11.73
N GLN A 100 -2.69 -9.48 11.39
CA GLN A 100 -2.91 -10.05 10.06
C GLN A 100 -4.06 -9.38 9.29
N GLY A 101 -4.65 -8.33 9.86
CA GLY A 101 -5.66 -7.54 9.18
C GLY A 101 -5.00 -6.39 8.45
N ALA A 102 -5.11 -6.36 7.12
CA ALA A 102 -4.92 -5.11 6.41
C ALA A 102 -5.88 -4.04 6.98
N LEU A 103 -5.42 -2.79 7.00
CA LEU A 103 -6.37 -1.68 7.10
C LEU A 103 -7.37 -1.80 5.94
N PRO A 104 -8.65 -1.43 6.13
CA PRO A 104 -9.61 -1.45 5.04
C PRO A 104 -9.08 -0.64 3.84
N GLY A 105 -8.67 -1.34 2.76
CA GLY A 105 -8.14 -0.72 1.54
C GLY A 105 -6.61 -0.58 1.43
N GLU A 106 -5.81 -1.05 2.39
CA GLU A 106 -4.36 -1.21 2.21
C GLU A 106 -4.00 -2.65 1.81
N PRO A 107 -2.96 -2.86 0.96
CA PRO A 107 -2.40 -4.19 0.79
C PRO A 107 -1.84 -4.69 2.12
N VAL A 108 -2.02 -5.99 2.39
CA VAL A 108 -1.37 -6.65 3.53
C VAL A 108 0.14 -6.53 3.31
N VAL A 109 0.80 -5.66 4.09
CA VAL A 109 2.26 -5.59 4.11
C VAL A 109 2.74 -6.78 4.94
N PRO A 110 3.61 -7.66 4.40
CA PRO A 110 4.16 -8.80 5.14
C PRO A 110 4.88 -8.33 6.39
N SER A 111 4.85 -9.16 7.44
CA SER A 111 5.56 -8.87 8.67
C SER A 111 7.08 -8.85 8.46
N GLY A 112 7.82 -8.15 9.31
CA GLY A 112 9.29 -8.11 9.25
C GLY A 112 9.94 -9.50 9.34
N ASP A 113 9.32 -10.42 10.07
CA ASP A 113 9.77 -11.80 10.20
C ASP A 113 9.56 -12.60 8.90
N GLU A 114 8.43 -12.38 8.19
CA GLU A 114 8.20 -12.98 6.86
C GLU A 114 9.18 -12.45 5.81
N ILE A 115 9.48 -11.14 5.86
CA ILE A 115 10.48 -10.52 4.97
C ILE A 115 11.87 -11.09 5.27
N GLY A 116 12.22 -11.26 6.55
CA GLY A 116 13.49 -11.88 6.98
C GLY A 116 13.62 -13.33 6.53
N ALA A 117 12.57 -14.13 6.68
CA ALA A 117 12.58 -15.54 6.28
C ALA A 117 12.72 -15.72 4.76
N GLU A 118 12.06 -14.89 3.95
CA GLU A 118 12.25 -14.91 2.49
C GLU A 118 13.65 -14.41 2.08
N PHE A 119 14.20 -13.45 2.81
CA PHE A 119 15.57 -12.97 2.59
C PHE A 119 16.61 -14.06 2.90
N GLU A 120 16.44 -14.81 3.99
CA GLU A 120 17.31 -15.95 4.34
C GLU A 120 17.24 -17.06 3.29
N LYS A 121 16.04 -17.40 2.79
CA LYS A 121 15.88 -18.37 1.70
C LYS A 121 16.58 -17.92 0.42
N PHE A 122 16.52 -16.63 0.10
CA PHE A 122 17.22 -16.05 -1.05
C PHE A 122 18.75 -16.12 -0.90
N LEU A 123 19.28 -15.87 0.30
CA LEU A 123 20.71 -16.06 0.57
C LEU A 123 21.13 -17.53 0.47
N ALA A 124 20.30 -18.45 0.95
CA ALA A 124 20.55 -19.88 0.85
C ALA A 124 20.59 -20.37 -0.62
N SER A 125 19.69 -19.88 -1.47
CA SER A 125 19.69 -20.24 -2.90
C SER A 125 20.88 -19.67 -3.66
N LEU A 126 21.41 -18.50 -3.26
CA LEU A 126 22.67 -17.98 -3.79
C LEU A 126 23.87 -18.85 -3.41
N SER A 127 23.96 -19.29 -2.15
CA SER A 127 25.05 -20.18 -1.72
C SER A 127 25.02 -21.56 -2.37
N GLU A 128 23.83 -22.10 -2.65
CA GLU A 128 23.67 -23.39 -3.33
C GLU A 128 24.10 -23.30 -4.81
N ASN A 129 23.95 -22.13 -5.42
CA ASN A 129 24.37 -21.86 -6.79
C ASN A 129 25.90 -21.61 -6.89
N ASP A 130 26.52 -21.02 -5.87
CA ASP A 130 27.98 -20.88 -5.76
C ASP A 130 28.69 -22.23 -5.55
N GLU A 131 28.08 -23.18 -4.82
CA GLU A 131 28.65 -24.53 -4.67
C GLU A 131 28.56 -25.35 -5.97
N ALA A 132 27.50 -25.15 -6.77
CA ALA A 132 27.36 -25.79 -8.07
C ALA A 132 28.44 -25.34 -9.07
N ASP A 133 28.84 -24.06 -9.07
CA ASP A 133 29.94 -23.53 -9.89
C ASP A 133 31.32 -24.01 -9.41
N SER A 134 31.45 -24.35 -8.12
CA SER A 134 32.71 -24.86 -7.56
C SER A 134 32.98 -26.34 -7.92
N SER A 135 31.94 -27.14 -8.13
CA SER A 135 32.06 -28.57 -8.42
C SER A 135 32.39 -28.89 -9.88
N ASP A 136 32.08 -27.99 -10.83
CA ASP A 136 32.46 -28.12 -12.24
C ASP A 136 33.96 -27.80 -12.48
N SER A 137 34.58 -27.05 -11.56
CA SER A 137 36.02 -26.70 -11.65
C SER A 137 36.98 -27.76 -11.10
N ALA A 138 36.47 -28.78 -10.38
CA ALA A 138 37.28 -29.80 -9.73
C ALA A 138 37.46 -31.09 -10.56
N GLU A 139 36.58 -31.37 -11.53
CA GLU A 139 36.65 -32.60 -12.34
C GLU A 139 37.64 -32.53 -13.53
N GLU A 140 38.08 -31.34 -13.96
CA GLU A 140 39.00 -31.22 -15.11
C GLU A 140 40.50 -31.39 -14.76
N SER A 141 40.88 -31.52 -13.48
CA SER A 141 42.30 -31.52 -13.05
C SER A 141 42.94 -32.89 -12.76
N SER A 142 42.20 -33.99 -12.90
CA SER A 142 42.67 -35.34 -12.47
C SER A 142 42.96 -36.32 -13.61
N GLN A 143 43.12 -35.84 -14.84
CA GLN A 143 43.38 -36.69 -16.01
C GLN A 143 44.58 -36.21 -16.84
N ASP A 144 45.74 -35.98 -16.22
CA ASP A 144 47.02 -36.02 -16.94
C ASP A 144 48.20 -36.30 -15.99
N SER A 145 48.60 -37.58 -15.86
CA SER A 145 49.98 -38.04 -15.53
C SER A 145 50.01 -39.56 -15.31
N GLU A 146 49.98 -40.32 -16.41
CA GLU A 146 50.57 -41.67 -16.45
C GLU A 146 51.86 -41.59 -17.28
N ASP A 147 53.00 -41.79 -16.61
CA ASP A 147 54.27 -42.27 -17.19
C ASP A 147 54.99 -43.13 -16.15
#